data_AF-A0A965MWU2-F1
#
_entry.id   AF-A0A965MWU2-F1
#
_cell.length_a   1.000
_cell.length_b   1.000
_cell.length_c   1.000
_cell.angle_alpha   90.00
_cell.angle_beta   90.00
_cell.angle_gamma   90.00
#
_symmetry.space_group_name_H-M   'P 1'
#
loop_
_entity.id
_entity.type
_entity.pdbx_description
1 polymer ?
#
loop_
_entity_poly.entity_id
_entity_poly.type
_entity_poly.pdbx_seq_one_letter_code
_entity_poly.pdbx_strand_id
1 'polypeptide(L)' 'MGDVAASGGYYIATPADRIFAEPTTITGSIGVFGMIPYTGKMLENKLGITFDRVQT' A
#
# COMPACT_ATOMS: atom_id res chain seq x y z
N MET A 1 11.31 14.27 12.89
CA MET A 1 11.22 13.13 11.97
C MET A 1 12.65 12.77 11.62
N GLY A 2 13.01 11.48 11.67
CA GLY A 2 14.35 11.00 11.28
C GLY A 2 14.35 10.60 9.80
N ASP A 3 14.64 9.33 9.51
CA ASP A 3 14.80 8.86 8.13
C ASP A 3 13.49 8.88 7.31
N VAL A 4 12.42 8.25 7.81
CA VAL A 4 11.14 8.11 7.07
C VAL A 4 9.94 8.31 7.99
N ALA A 5 9.00 9.14 7.56
CA ALA A 5 7.68 9.31 8.17
C ALA A 5 6.66 9.75 7.11
N ALA A 6 6.22 8.80 6.29
CA ALA A 6 5.34 9.02 5.12
C ALA A 6 4.08 8.12 5.17
N SER A 7 3.03 8.46 4.42
CA SER A 7 1.72 7.77 4.39
C SER A 7 1.13 7.65 5.79
N GLY A 8 0.87 6.43 6.27
CA GLY A 8 0.43 6.19 7.65
C GLY A 8 1.36 6.80 8.71
N GLY A 9 2.67 6.86 8.44
CA GLY A 9 3.65 7.51 9.33
C GLY A 9 3.47 9.03 9.42
N TYR A 10 3.05 9.68 8.34
CA TYR A 10 2.67 11.09 8.38
C TYR A 10 1.31 11.25 9.07
N TYR A 11 0.36 10.34 8.80
CA TYR A 11 -0.97 10.34 9.41
C TYR A 11 -0.93 10.32 10.94
N ILE A 12 -0.11 9.45 11.54
CA ILE A 12 0.05 9.40 13.01
C ILE A 12 0.76 10.61 13.61
N ALA A 13 1.49 11.38 12.80
CA ALA A 13 2.17 12.60 13.22
C ALA A 13 1.26 13.83 13.20
N THR A 14 0.14 13.78 12.46
CA THR A 14 -0.79 14.91 12.30
C THR A 14 -1.37 15.51 13.59
N PRO A 15 -1.63 14.78 14.71
CA PRO A 15 -2.19 15.38 15.91
C PRO A 15 -1.17 16.14 16.76
N ALA A 16 0.11 16.21 16.36
CA ALA A 16 1.12 16.95 17.10
C ALA A 16 0.95 18.48 16.93
N ASP A 17 1.18 19.25 18.00
CA ASP A 17 1.15 20.71 17.94
C ASP A 17 2.19 21.30 16.97
N ARG A 18 3.33 20.61 16.82
CA ARG A 18 4.41 20.95 15.90
C ARG A 18 5.11 19.70 15.41
N ILE A 19 5.41 19.66 14.12
CA ILE A 19 6.16 18.58 13.48
C ILE A 19 7.49 19.15 13.00
N PHE A 20 8.59 18.55 13.44
CA PHE A 20 9.95 18.87 12.98
C PHE A 20 10.46 17.74 12.09
N ALA A 21 11.22 18.06 11.05
CA ALA A 21 11.84 17.10 10.15
C ALA A 21 13.28 17.53 9.82
N GLU A 22 14.16 16.56 9.66
CA GLU A 22 15.48 16.81 9.10
C GLU A 22 15.34 17.17 7.61
N PRO A 23 16.24 17.98 7.02
CA PRO A 23 16.16 18.34 5.60
C PRO A 23 16.13 17.12 4.65
N THR A 24 16.67 15.99 5.11
CA THR A 24 16.75 14.71 4.39
C THR A 24 15.64 13.72 4.73
N THR A 25 14.73 14.05 5.65
CA THR A 25 13.60 13.17 6.00
C THR A 25 12.73 12.90 4.77
N ILE A 26 12.44 11.62 4.51
CA ILE A 26 11.41 11.23 3.54
C ILE A 26 10.05 11.26 4.24
N THR A 27 9.22 12.24 3.90
CA THR A 27 7.87 12.43 4.48
C THR A 27 6.81 12.65 3.39
N GLY A 28 5.58 12.99 3.77
CA GLY A 28 4.45 13.13 2.86
C GLY A 28 3.86 11.77 2.48
N SER A 29 3.78 11.47 1.17
CA SER A 29 3.08 10.29 0.63
C SER A 29 1.61 10.22 1.10
N ILE A 30 0.90 11.34 0.97
CA ILE A 30 -0.51 11.46 1.37
C ILE A 30 -1.36 10.77 0.32
N GLY A 31 -1.72 9.52 0.60
CA GLY A 31 -2.52 8.69 -0.30
C GLY A 31 -2.62 7.26 0.22
N VAL A 32 -3.58 6.52 -0.33
CA VAL A 32 -3.80 5.10 -0.05
C VAL A 32 -3.93 4.34 -1.37
N PHE A 33 -3.37 3.13 -1.42
CA PHE A 33 -3.56 2.21 -2.53
C PHE A 33 -3.79 0.80 -1.99
N GLY A 34 -4.51 -0.01 -2.76
CA GLY A 34 -4.79 -1.40 -2.43
C GLY A 34 -4.70 -2.26 -3.69
N MET A 35 -4.26 -3.50 -3.52
CA MET A 35 -4.20 -4.48 -4.59
C MET A 35 -4.74 -5.80 -4.07
N ILE A 36 -5.60 -6.45 -4.85
CA ILE A 36 -6.05 -7.82 -4.62
C ILE A 36 -5.32 -8.69 -5.65
N PRO A 37 -4.35 -9.51 -5.24
CA PRO A 37 -3.67 -10.41 -6.16
C PRO A 37 -4.66 -11.40 -6.78
N TYR A 38 -4.64 -11.52 -8.11
CA TYR A 38 -5.42 -12.51 -8.84
C TYR A 38 -4.48 -13.45 -9.59
N THR A 39 -4.49 -14.73 -9.21
CA THR A 39 -3.60 -15.77 -9.76
C THR A 39 -4.24 -16.59 -10.87
N GLY A 40 -5.53 -16.41 -11.17
CA GLY A 40 -6.24 -17.29 -12.13
C GLY A 40 -5.57 -17.35 -13.50
N LYS A 41 -5.16 -16.20 -14.07
CA LYS A 41 -4.42 -16.18 -15.35
C LYS A 41 -3.05 -16.87 -15.27
N MET A 42 -2.39 -16.85 -14.11
CA MET A 42 -1.11 -17.52 -13.94
C MET A 42 -1.32 -19.04 -13.88
N LEU A 43 -2.32 -19.49 -13.12
CA LEU A 43 -2.68 -20.91 -12.99
C LEU A 43 -3.15 -21.50 -14.33
N GLU A 44 -3.96 -20.77 -15.08
CA GLU A 44 -4.41 -21.16 -16.42
C GLU A 44 -3.22 -21.29 -17.39
N ASN A 45 -2.44 -20.23 -17.55
CA ASN A 45 -1.39 -20.17 -18.58
C ASN A 45 -0.16 -21.01 -18.28
N LYS A 46 0.09 -21.36 -17.01
CA LYS A 46 1.29 -22.11 -16.60
C LYS A 46 1.01 -23.54 -16.17
N LEU A 47 -0.17 -23.79 -15.58
CA LEU A 47 -0.53 -25.09 -15.02
C LEU A 47 -1.77 -25.70 -15.68
N GLY A 48 -2.45 -24.99 -16.58
CA GLY A 48 -3.67 -25.46 -17.23
C GLY A 48 -4.88 -25.59 -16.30
N ILE A 49 -4.83 -25.00 -15.10
CA ILE A 49 -5.91 -25.09 -14.12
C ILE A 49 -6.94 -23.98 -14.37
N THR A 50 -8.19 -24.35 -14.60
CA THR A 50 -9.32 -23.43 -14.83
C THR A 50 -10.32 -23.47 -13.68
N PHE A 51 -11.05 -22.37 -13.49
CA PHE A 51 -12.06 -22.23 -12.45
C PHE A 51 -13.38 -21.83 -13.11
N ASP A 52 -14.43 -22.59 -12.85
CA ASP A 52 -15.80 -22.25 -13.24
C ASP A 52 -16.56 -21.75 -12.00
N ARG A 53 -17.36 -20.70 -12.14
CA ARG A 53 -18.09 -20.06 -11.04
C ARG A 53 -19.53 -19.79 -11.44
N VAL A 54 -20.46 -20.43 -10.73
CA VAL A 54 -21.89 -20.09 -10.77
C VAL A 54 -22.18 -19.08 -9.66
N GLN A 55 -22.89 -18.00 -9.98
CA GLN A 55 -23.34 -16.99 -9.03
C GLN A 55 -24.86 -16.88 -9.13
N THR A 56 -25.55 -17.07 -8.01
CA THR A 56 -27.02 -16.95 -7.87
C THR A 56 -27.46 -15.50 -7.72
#